data_AF-F7NUV1-F1
#
_entry.id   AF-F7NUV1-F1
#
_cell.length_a   1.000
_cell.length_b   1.000
_cell.length_c   1.000
_cell.angle_alpha   90.00
_cell.angle_beta   90.00
_cell.angle_gamma   90.00
#
_symmetry.space_group_name_H-M   'P 1'
#
loop_
_entity.id
_entity.type
_entity.pdbx_description
1 polymer ?
#
loop_
_entity_poly.entity_id
_entity_poly.type
_entity_poly.pdbx_seq_one_letter_code
_entity_poly.pdbx_strand_id
1 'polypeptide(L)' 'MTDKYGVGQDPYCSPGTSILINLLDIHSEAELEEAEVELTSFRLKNFEPDFDNLTFAYLCHIHWYLFQQATKPITVR' A
#
# COMPACT_ATOMS: atom_id res chain seq x y z
N MET A 1 3.07 -0.84 -11.57
CA MET A 1 4.07 -1.76 -11.01
C MET A 1 4.15 -3.04 -11.85
N THR A 2 5.17 -3.16 -12.69
CA THR A 2 5.50 -4.43 -13.36
C THR A 2 5.98 -5.45 -12.32
N ASP A 3 5.54 -6.71 -12.41
CA ASP A 3 6.09 -7.81 -11.63
C ASP A 3 7.62 -7.82 -11.77
N LYS A 4 8.30 -7.39 -10.70
CA LYS A 4 9.74 -7.17 -10.67
C LYS A 4 10.53 -8.48 -10.66
N TYR A 5 9.87 -9.61 -10.42
CA TYR A 5 10.52 -10.89 -10.17
C TYR A 5 10.07 -12.00 -11.14
N GLY A 6 9.23 -11.69 -12.13
CA GLY A 6 8.86 -12.61 -13.20
C GLY A 6 8.05 -13.83 -12.74
N VAL A 7 7.37 -13.69 -11.60
CA VAL A 7 6.52 -14.70 -10.95
C VAL A 7 5.06 -14.53 -11.37
N GLY A 8 4.77 -14.48 -12.67
CA GLY A 8 3.40 -14.55 -13.18
C GLY A 8 2.49 -13.38 -12.79
N GLN A 9 1.30 -13.67 -12.24
CA GLN A 9 0.33 -12.68 -11.78
C GLN A 9 0.49 -12.49 -10.28
N ASP A 10 0.85 -11.28 -9.87
CA ASP A 10 0.93 -10.91 -8.45
C ASP A 10 -0.46 -11.10 -7.79
N PRO A 11 -0.58 -11.87 -6.69
CA PRO A 11 -1.85 -12.08 -6.00
C PRO A 11 -2.48 -10.79 -5.43
N TYR A 12 -1.71 -9.72 -5.32
CA TYR A 12 -2.19 -8.40 -4.90
C TYR A 12 -2.65 -7.53 -6.07
N CYS A 13 -2.43 -7.96 -7.32
CA CYS A 13 -2.91 -7.30 -8.52
C CYS A 13 -4.24 -7.89 -9.00
N SER A 14 -5.05 -7.07 -9.65
CA SER A 14 -6.28 -7.53 -10.29
C SER A 14 -5.97 -8.50 -11.44
N PRO A 15 -6.78 -9.55 -11.67
CA PRO A 15 -6.48 -10.55 -12.68
C PRO A 15 -6.30 -9.95 -14.08
N GLY A 16 -5.15 -10.22 -14.70
CA GLY A 16 -4.83 -9.75 -16.05
C GLY A 16 -4.31 -8.31 -16.10
N THR A 17 -4.09 -7.65 -14.95
CA THR A 17 -3.56 -6.29 -14.88
C THR A 17 -2.39 -6.19 -13.89
N SER A 18 -1.64 -5.08 -13.97
CA SER A 18 -0.61 -4.71 -13.00
C SER A 18 -1.15 -3.81 -11.88
N ILE A 19 -2.48 -3.69 -11.76
CA ILE A 19 -3.13 -2.73 -10.86
C ILE A 19 -3.44 -3.41 -9.54
N LEU A 20 -2.95 -2.82 -8.44
CA LEU A 20 -3.19 -3.34 -7.10
C LEU A 20 -4.68 -3.32 -6.75
N ILE A 21 -5.12 -4.36 -6.04
CA ILE A 21 -6.46 -4.43 -5.46
C ILE A 21 -6.56 -3.38 -4.35
N ASN A 22 -7.32 -2.33 -4.61
CA ASN A 22 -7.45 -1.16 -3.76
C ASN A 22 -8.87 -1.02 -3.20
N LEU A 23 -9.02 -0.17 -2.16
CA LEU A 23 -10.31 0.12 -1.53
C LEU A 23 -11.08 1.25 -2.21
N LEU A 24 -10.42 1.96 -3.14
CA LEU A 24 -10.95 3.14 -3.84
C LEU A 24 -11.64 2.79 -5.15
N ASP A 25 -11.66 1.50 -5.51
CA ASP A 25 -12.21 0.96 -6.76
C ASP A 25 -11.59 1.59 -8.03
N ILE A 26 -10.30 1.94 -7.95
CA ILE A 26 -9.56 2.55 -9.06
C ILE A 26 -9.03 1.46 -9.99
N HIS A 27 -9.26 1.62 -11.30
CA HIS A 27 -8.82 0.70 -12.35
C HIS A 27 -7.74 1.30 -13.28
N SER A 28 -7.22 2.48 -12.95
CA SER A 28 -6.12 3.12 -13.67
C SER A 28 -4.89 3.14 -12.78
N GLU A 29 -3.76 2.63 -13.31
CA GLU A 29 -2.50 2.60 -12.56
C GLU A 29 -2.03 4.00 -12.17
N ALA A 30 -2.16 4.97 -13.08
CA ALA A 30 -1.76 6.36 -12.82
C ALA A 30 -2.66 7.03 -11.77
N GLU A 31 -3.98 6.81 -11.84
CA GLU A 31 -4.91 7.37 -10.84
C GLU A 31 -4.69 6.73 -9.46
N LEU A 32 -4.37 5.44 -9.43
CA LEU A 32 -4.10 4.74 -8.17
C LEU A 32 -2.82 5.27 -7.53
N GLU A 33 -1.77 5.47 -8.31
CA GLU A 33 -0.51 6.04 -7.84
C GLU A 33 -0.70 7.46 -7.30
N GLU A 34 -1.45 8.32 -8.00
CA GLU A 34 -1.75 9.68 -7.54
C GLU A 34 -2.53 9.67 -6.22
N ALA A 35 -3.58 8.85 -6.13
CA ALA A 35 -4.37 8.70 -4.92
C ALA A 35 -3.54 8.16 -3.73
N GLU A 36 -2.68 7.17 -3.97
CA GLU A 36 -1.77 6.63 -2.95
C GLU A 36 -0.82 7.70 -2.42
N VAL A 37 -0.22 8.50 -3.31
CA VAL A 37 0.70 9.58 -2.94
C VAL A 37 -0.02 10.64 -2.12
N GLU A 38 -1.21 11.09 -2.54
CA GLU A 38 -1.97 12.12 -1.84
C GLU A 38 -2.39 11.66 -0.44
N LEU A 39 -2.96 10.46 -0.32
CA LEU A 39 -3.42 9.89 0.95
C LEU A 39 -2.26 9.64 1.91
N THR A 40 -1.15 9.08 1.41
CA THR A 40 0.04 8.82 2.21
C THR A 40 0.67 10.12 2.68
N SER A 41 0.75 11.13 1.82
CA SER A 41 1.27 12.45 2.16
C SER A 41 0.44 13.13 3.24
N PHE A 42 -0.89 13.04 3.16
CA PHE A 42 -1.79 13.58 4.18
C PHE A 42 -1.58 12.90 5.53
N ARG A 43 -1.45 11.57 5.56
CA ARG A 43 -1.22 10.81 6.80
C ARG A 43 0.15 11.09 7.40
N LEU A 44 1.19 11.14 6.56
CA LEU A 44 2.54 11.39 7.02
C LEU A 44 2.66 12.75 7.74
N LYS A 45 1.90 13.77 7.28
CA LYS A 45 1.82 15.07 7.99
C LYS A 45 1.23 14.97 9.39
N ASN A 46 0.42 13.96 9.67
CA ASN A 46 -0.22 13.72 10.98
C ASN A 46 0.45 12.58 11.75
N PHE A 47 1.54 12.01 11.22
CA PHE A 47 2.20 10.86 11.82
C PHE A 47 3.30 11.33 12.79
N GLU A 48 3.21 10.89 14.04
CA GLU A 48 4.27 11.08 15.03
C GLU A 48 5.04 9.78 15.22
N PRO A 49 6.31 9.71 14.79
CA PRO A 49 7.12 8.52 14.95
C PRO A 49 7.61 8.35 16.39
N ASP A 50 7.37 7.17 16.95
CA ASP A 50 8.10 6.63 18.10
C ASP A 50 9.42 5.99 17.60
N PHE A 51 10.55 6.59 17.98
CA PHE A 51 11.89 6.08 17.64
C PHE A 51 12.48 5.17 18.72
N ASP A 52 11.86 5.10 19.89
CA ASP A 52 12.33 4.27 21.00
C ASP A 52 11.89 2.80 20.82
N ASN A 53 10.91 2.54 19.94
CA ASN A 53 10.34 1.22 19.69
C ASN A 53 10.36 0.80 18.19
N LEU A 54 11.56 0.58 17.65
CA LEU A 54 11.74 0.14 16.25
C LEU A 54 11.63 -1.38 16.07
N THR A 55 10.47 -1.94 16.43
CA THR A 55 10.18 -3.37 16.25
C THR A 55 9.52 -3.68 14.90
N PHE A 56 9.50 -4.95 14.50
CA PHE A 56 8.77 -5.38 13.31
C PHE A 56 7.26 -5.07 13.41
N ALA A 57 6.68 -5.25 14.60
CA ALA A 57 5.27 -4.89 14.85
C ALA A 57 5.03 -3.39 14.63
N TYR A 58 5.99 -2.54 15.05
CA TYR A 58 5.91 -1.11 14.81
C TYR A 58 6.07 -0.75 13.31
N LEU A 59 6.94 -1.45 12.58
CA LEU A 59 7.02 -1.31 11.12
C LEU A 59 5.69 -1.67 10.43
N CYS A 60 5.07 -2.78 10.82
CA CYS A 60 3.74 -3.17 10.32
C CYS A 60 2.68 -2.12 10.66
N HIS A 61 2.75 -1.52 11.85
CA HIS A 61 1.86 -0.44 12.27
C HIS A 61 2.06 0.81 11.39
N ILE A 62 3.31 1.23 11.13
CA ILE A 62 3.60 2.35 10.23
C ILE A 62 3.00 2.09 8.84
N HIS A 63 3.25 0.91 8.29
CA HIS A 63 2.74 0.54 6.97
C HIS A 63 1.20 0.54 6.94
N TRP A 64 0.56 -0.05 7.95
CA TRP A 64 -0.89 -0.02 8.08
C TRP A 64 -1.41 1.41 8.18
N TYR A 65 -0.84 2.24 9.05
CA TYR A 65 -1.25 3.62 9.25
C TYR A 65 -1.17 4.40 7.93
N LEU A 66 -0.05 4.30 7.21
CA LEU A 66 0.17 5.02 5.96
C LEU A 66 -0.73 4.57 4.81
N PHE A 67 -1.13 3.29 4.74
CA PHE A 67 -1.84 2.73 3.58
C PHE A 67 -3.28 2.26 3.85
N GLN A 68 -3.80 2.38 5.08
CA GLN A 68 -5.10 1.80 5.50
C GLN A 68 -6.34 2.12 4.64
N GLN A 69 -6.36 3.21 3.86
CA GLN A 69 -7.52 3.52 2.99
C GLN A 69 -7.22 3.35 1.50
N ALA A 70 -5.96 3.10 1.11
CA ALA A 70 -5.61 2.93 -0.30
C ALA A 70 -5.62 1.46 -0.68
N THR A 71 -4.93 0.60 0.08
CA THR A 71 -4.75 -0.81 -0.26
C THR A 71 -5.48 -1.73 0.70
N LYS A 72 -5.92 -2.90 0.21
CA LYS A 72 -6.41 -3.94 1.12
C LYS A 72 -5.27 -4.40 2.04
N PRO A 73 -5.56 -4.67 3.33
CA PRO A 73 -4.55 -5.13 4.25
C PRO A 73 -3.90 -6.41 3.71
N ILE A 74 -2.59 -6.35 3.53
CA ILE A 74 -1.76 -7.50 3.18
C ILE A 74 -1.85 -8.47 4.36
N THR A 75 -2.69 -9.48 4.22
CA THR A 75 -2.81 -10.54 5.22
C THR A 75 -1.65 -11.49 4.98
N VAL A 76 -0.53 -11.26 5.67
CA VAL A 76 0.58 -12.22 5.70
C VAL A 76 0.07 -13.43 6.49
N ARG A 77 -0.18 -14.54 5.79
CA ARG A 77 -0.48 -15.85 6.40
C ARG A 77 0.78 -16.54 6.86
#